data_AF-A0A8H4IMG5-F1
#
_entry.id   AF-A0A8H4IMG5-F1
#
_cell.length_a   1.000
_cell.length_b   1.000
_cell.length_c   1.000
_cell.angle_alpha   90.00
_cell.angle_beta   90.00
_cell.angle_gamma   90.00
#
_symmetry.space_group_name_H-M   'P 1'
#
loop_
_entity.id
_entity.type
_entity.pdbx_description
1 polymer ?
#
loop_
_entity_poly.entity_id
_entity_poly.type
_entity_poly.pdbx_seq_one_letter_code
_entity_poly.pdbx_strand_id
1 'polypeptide(L)'
;MARVKTFAPPRPVDDFHLEIKVLELVEKLFPDKTFLLSVGRTGVDYARLTERVTSTKNRIHINITYGEPTALARLYNLLNDVVNYQQVDAEKDTIEVLKELQEQPPMDKEQSAAEFRKKDA
;
A
#
# COMPACT_ATOMS: atom_id res chain seq x y z
N MET A 1 31.99 -34.70 -9.94
CA MET A 1 31.99 -33.27 -9.58
C MET A 1 30.89 -33.03 -8.55
N ALA A 2 31.25 -32.70 -7.31
CA ALA A 2 30.27 -32.39 -6.26
C ALA A 2 29.67 -31.00 -6.53
N ARG A 3 28.35 -30.88 -6.60
CA ARG A 3 27.66 -29.58 -6.65
C ARG A 3 27.94 -28.85 -5.34
N VAL A 4 28.83 -27.85 -5.37
CA VAL A 4 28.99 -26.91 -4.26
C VAL A 4 27.66 -26.17 -4.13
N LYS A 5 26.93 -26.43 -3.05
CA LYS A 5 25.74 -25.66 -2.69
C LYS A 5 26.24 -24.27 -2.31
N THR A 6 26.25 -23.34 -3.25
CA THR A 6 26.45 -21.92 -2.97
C THR A 6 25.28 -21.47 -2.12
N PHE A 7 25.50 -21.38 -0.80
CA PHE A 7 24.54 -20.78 0.11
C PHE A 7 24.46 -19.29 -0.23
N ALA A 8 23.25 -18.81 -0.51
CA ALA A 8 23.02 -17.38 -0.66
C ALA A 8 23.44 -16.67 0.65
N PRO A 9 24.00 -15.45 0.56
CA PRO A 9 24.36 -14.68 1.75
C PRO A 9 23.13 -14.52 2.66
N PRO A 10 23.34 -14.40 3.99
CA PRO A 10 22.26 -14.17 4.93
C PRO A 10 21.49 -12.90 4.55
N ARG A 11 20.16 -12.94 4.76
CA ARG A 11 19.30 -11.82 4.41
C ARG A 11 19.61 -10.58 5.25
N PRO A 12 19.48 -9.37 4.69
CA PRO A 12 19.53 -8.13 5.47
C PRO A 12 18.50 -8.17 6.62
N VAL A 13 18.85 -7.57 7.76
CA VAL A 13 17.96 -7.48 8.94
C VAL A 13 16.67 -6.69 8.61
N ASP A 14 16.76 -5.78 7.64
CA ASP A 14 15.64 -4.95 7.18
C ASP A 14 14.53 -5.78 6.50
N ASP A 15 14.89 -6.91 5.87
CA ASP A 15 13.91 -7.78 5.22
C ASP A 15 12.96 -8.41 6.26
N PHE A 16 13.44 -8.74 7.47
CA PHE A 16 12.58 -9.31 8.51
C PHE A 16 11.51 -8.32 9.00
N HIS A 17 11.87 -7.04 9.13
CA HIS A 17 10.91 -6.00 9.51
C HIS A 17 9.89 -5.74 8.40
N LEU A 18 10.33 -5.83 7.13
CA LEU A 18 9.45 -5.72 5.97
C LEU A 18 8.48 -6.89 5.85
N GLU A 19 8.89 -8.13 6.18
CA GLU A 19 8.00 -9.30 6.15
C GLU A 19 6.78 -9.11 7.05
N ILE A 20 6.98 -8.62 8.28
CA ILE A 20 5.90 -8.34 9.24
C ILE A 20 4.95 -7.28 8.67
N LYS A 21 5.49 -6.16 8.19
CA LYS A 21 4.69 -5.07 7.61
C LYS A 21 3.89 -5.50 6.38
N VAL A 22 4.48 -6.34 5.53
CA VAL A 22 3.77 -6.91 4.36
C VAL A 22 2.57 -7.73 4.80
N LEU A 23 2.74 -8.59 5.81
CA LEU A 23 1.63 -9.39 6.33
C LEU A 23 0.53 -8.53 6.96
N GLU A 24 0.89 -7.49 7.73
CA GLU A 24 -0.06 -6.53 8.30
C GLU A 24 -0.87 -5.79 7.21
N LEU A 25 -0.23 -5.36 6.12
CA LEU A 25 -0.92 -4.71 5.01
C LEU A 25 -1.87 -5.67 4.29
N VAL A 26 -1.47 -6.92 4.10
CA VAL A 26 -2.31 -7.95 3.48
C VAL A 26 -3.53 -8.26 4.34
N GLU A 27 -3.36 -8.34 5.66
CA GLU A 27 -4.47 -8.55 6.59
C GLU A 27 -5.48 -7.38 6.53
N LYS A 28 -4.98 -6.15 6.39
CA LYS A 28 -5.85 -4.97 6.20
C LYS A 28 -6.60 -5.00 4.86
N LEU A 29 -5.91 -5.35 3.77
CA LEU A 29 -6.50 -5.38 2.43
C LEU A 29 -7.47 -6.55 2.24
N PHE A 30 -7.24 -7.67 2.94
CA PHE A 30 -7.98 -8.91 2.76
C PHE A 30 -8.30 -9.56 4.13
N PRO A 31 -9.19 -8.96 4.93
CA PRO A 31 -9.46 -9.41 6.30
C PRO A 31 -10.01 -10.85 6.37
N ASP A 32 -10.74 -11.29 5.34
CA ASP A 32 -11.34 -12.63 5.29
C ASP A 32 -10.42 -13.70 4.68
N LYS A 33 -9.16 -13.35 4.36
CA LYS A 33 -8.24 -14.24 3.65
C LYS A 33 -6.94 -14.40 4.42
N THR A 34 -6.44 -15.63 4.44
CA THR A 34 -5.13 -15.93 4.99
C THR A 34 -4.11 -16.05 3.87
N PHE A 35 -2.93 -15.46 4.02
CA PHE A 35 -1.84 -15.54 3.05
C PHE A 35 -0.58 -16.15 3.67
N LEU A 36 0.20 -16.81 2.82
CA LEU A 36 1.57 -17.23 3.08
C LEU A 36 2.50 -16.32 2.30
N LEU A 37 3.41 -15.65 3.00
CA LEU A 37 4.53 -14.95 2.39
C LEU A 37 5.72 -15.92 2.24
N SER A 38 6.28 -16.02 1.03
CA SER A 38 7.49 -16.77 0.72
C SER A 38 8.51 -15.83 0.10
N VAL A 39 9.64 -15.65 0.76
CA VAL A 39 10.74 -14.79 0.31
C VAL A 39 11.98 -15.64 0.14
N GLY A 40 12.76 -15.41 -0.92
CA GLY A 40 13.99 -16.15 -1.13
C GLY A 40 14.76 -15.68 -2.35
N ARG A 41 15.79 -16.44 -2.72
CA ARG A 41 16.66 -16.15 -3.86
C ARG A 41 16.86 -17.42 -4.68
N THR A 42 16.38 -17.42 -5.92
CA THR A 42 16.54 -18.54 -6.87
C THR A 42 17.03 -17.97 -8.20
N GLY A 43 18.32 -17.63 -8.26
CA GLY A 43 18.91 -16.85 -9.37
C GLY A 43 18.61 -15.35 -9.30
N VAL A 44 17.39 -14.98 -8.90
CA VAL A 44 16.93 -13.60 -8.59
C VAL A 44 16.22 -13.57 -7.24
N ASP A 45 16.17 -12.41 -6.60
CA ASP A 45 15.40 -12.22 -5.36
C ASP A 45 13.91 -12.29 -5.69
N TYR A 46 13.14 -12.99 -4.84
CA TYR A 46 11.70 -13.08 -4.99
C TYR A 46 10.95 -12.88 -3.68
N ALA A 47 9.74 -12.32 -3.80
CA ALA A 47 8.73 -12.26 -2.74
C ALA A 47 7.39 -12.71 -3.32
N ARG A 48 6.75 -13.68 -2.66
CA ARG A 48 5.52 -14.30 -3.12
C ARG A 48 4.47 -14.33 -2.02
N LEU A 49 3.32 -13.73 -2.25
CA LEU A 49 2.12 -13.96 -1.45
C LEU A 49 1.26 -15.03 -2.11
N THR A 50 0.85 -16.01 -1.32
CA THR A 50 -0.03 -17.10 -1.75
C THR A 50 -1.18 -17.22 -0.79
N GLU A 51 -2.40 -17.06 -1.29
CA GLU A 51 -3.62 -17.26 -0.51
C GLU A 51 -3.72 -18.73 -0.03
N ARG A 52 -3.91 -18.93 1.27
CA ARG A 52 -4.17 -20.23 1.89
C ARG A 52 -5.68 -20.49 1.84
N VAL A 53 -6.15 -21.14 0.78
CA VAL A 53 -7.57 -21.52 0.61
C VAL A 53 -7.71 -23.04 0.60
N THR A 54 -8.75 -23.57 1.22
CA THR A 54 -9.18 -24.98 1.10
C THR A 54 -9.80 -25.29 -0.26
N SER A 55 -10.32 -24.27 -0.96
CA SER A 55 -10.96 -24.35 -2.27
C SER A 55 -10.02 -23.89 -3.39
N THR A 56 -9.98 -24.63 -4.50
CA THR A 56 -9.13 -24.35 -5.65
C THR A 56 -9.65 -23.24 -6.56
N LYS A 57 -10.87 -22.74 -6.36
CA LYS A 57 -11.56 -21.92 -7.35
C LYS A 57 -11.09 -20.46 -7.44
N ASN A 58 -10.50 -19.89 -6.40
CA ASN A 58 -9.90 -18.55 -6.43
C ASN A 58 -8.62 -18.54 -5.58
N ARG A 59 -7.46 -18.34 -6.21
CA ARG A 59 -6.18 -18.17 -5.50
C ARG A 59 -5.53 -16.88 -5.95
N ILE A 60 -5.27 -15.98 -5.00
CA ILE A 60 -4.45 -14.80 -5.26
C ILE A 60 -2.97 -15.17 -5.08
N HIS A 61 -2.20 -14.98 -6.14
CA HIS A 61 -0.75 -15.13 -6.15
C HIS A 61 -0.11 -13.83 -6.59
N ILE A 62 0.64 -13.19 -5.70
CA ILE A 62 1.44 -12.00 -6.03
C ILE A 62 2.89 -12.43 -5.99
N ASN A 63 3.59 -12.40 -7.13
CA ASN A 63 4.98 -12.82 -7.24
C ASN A 63 5.82 -11.68 -7.82
N ILE A 64 6.80 -11.22 -7.06
CA ILE A 64 7.74 -10.18 -7.48
C ILE A 64 9.13 -10.79 -7.53
N THR A 65 9.86 -10.55 -8.61
CA THR A 65 11.24 -11.02 -8.81
C THR A 65 12.13 -9.86 -9.27
N TYR A 66 13.30 -9.64 -8.68
CA TYR A 66 14.18 -8.52 -9.06
C TYR A 66 15.66 -8.69 -8.67
N GLY A 67 16.52 -7.78 -9.18
CA GLY A 67 17.88 -7.50 -8.68
C GLY A 67 18.00 -6.03 -8.26
N GLU A 68 18.01 -5.79 -6.94
CA GLU A 68 18.05 -4.50 -6.19
C GLU A 68 17.19 -3.32 -6.69
N PRO A 69 16.17 -2.85 -5.93
CA PRO A 69 15.84 -3.15 -4.53
C PRO A 69 15.26 -4.56 -4.32
N THR A 70 15.34 -5.07 -3.08
CA THR A 70 14.87 -6.43 -2.73
C THR A 70 13.41 -6.62 -3.13
N ALA A 71 13.06 -7.81 -3.64
CA ALA A 71 11.71 -8.11 -4.12
C ALA A 71 10.63 -7.89 -3.04
N LEU A 72 11.01 -8.02 -1.77
CA LEU A 72 10.15 -7.78 -0.62
C LEU A 72 9.81 -6.30 -0.43
N ALA A 73 10.79 -5.40 -0.57
CA ALA A 73 10.53 -3.95 -0.48
C ALA A 73 9.56 -3.48 -1.57
N ARG A 74 9.68 -4.03 -2.78
CA ARG A 74 8.74 -3.76 -3.87
C ARG A 74 7.33 -4.25 -3.55
N LEU A 75 7.22 -5.42 -2.92
CA LEU A 75 5.93 -5.97 -2.51
C LEU A 75 5.28 -5.10 -1.45
N TYR A 76 6.07 -4.65 -0.47
CA TYR A 76 5.61 -3.71 0.55
C TYR A 76 5.08 -2.41 -0.08
N ASN A 77 5.85 -1.77 -0.95
CA ASN A 77 5.44 -0.54 -1.61
C ASN A 77 4.15 -0.73 -2.42
N LEU A 78 4.05 -1.80 -3.21
CA LEU A 78 2.85 -2.11 -3.98
C LEU A 78 1.60 -2.22 -3.09
N LEU A 79 1.70 -2.94 -1.98
CA LEU A 79 0.55 -3.09 -1.06
C LEU A 79 0.22 -1.78 -0.35
N ASN A 80 1.23 -1.02 0.03
CA ASN A 80 1.06 0.27 0.69
C ASN A 80 0.35 1.26 -0.24
N ASP A 81 0.73 1.30 -1.52
CA ASP A 81 0.08 2.15 -2.53
C ASP A 81 -1.40 1.78 -2.70
N VAL A 82 -1.74 0.49 -2.69
CA VAL A 82 -3.14 0.04 -2.76
C VAL A 82 -3.93 0.45 -1.52
N VAL A 83 -3.36 0.31 -0.32
CA VAL A 83 -4.01 0.77 0.92
C VAL A 83 -4.24 2.28 0.89
N ASN A 84 -3.24 3.05 0.46
CA ASN A 84 -3.36 4.50 0.35
C ASN A 84 -4.44 4.88 -0.67
N TYR A 85 -4.50 4.20 -1.82
CA TYR A 85 -5.54 4.43 -2.81
C TYR A 85 -6.95 4.20 -2.24
N GLN A 86 -7.15 3.11 -1.49
CA GLN A 86 -8.44 2.84 -0.83
C GLN A 86 -8.81 3.87 0.25
N GLN A 87 -7.83 4.53 0.86
CA GLN A 87 -8.06 5.58 1.86
C GLN A 87 -8.36 6.94 1.23
N VAL A 88 -7.85 7.20 0.01
CA VAL A 88 -8.10 8.46 -0.71
C VAL A 88 -9.53 8.51 -1.30
N ASP A 89 -10.17 7.37 -1.56
CA ASP A 89 -11.61 7.34 -1.91
C ASP A 89 -12.55 7.59 -0.69
N ALA A 90 -11.99 7.83 0.51
CA ALA A 90 -12.71 8.43 1.64
C ALA A 90 -12.50 9.96 1.70
N GLU A 91 -12.02 10.59 0.61
CA GLU A 91 -12.16 12.04 0.43
C GLU A 91 -13.65 12.37 0.33
N LYS A 92 -14.18 12.81 1.48
CA LYS A 92 -15.49 13.43 1.73
C LYS A 92 -16.47 13.34 0.57
N ASP A 93 -17.56 12.61 0.78
CA ASP A 93 -18.72 12.61 -0.11
C ASP A 93 -18.99 14.05 -0.56
N THR A 94 -18.82 14.34 -1.85
CA THR A 94 -18.86 15.71 -2.38
C THR A 94 -20.13 16.47 -1.95
N ILE A 95 -21.20 15.73 -1.68
CA ILE A 95 -22.47 16.20 -1.14
C ILE A 95 -22.33 16.71 0.30
N GLU A 96 -21.52 16.08 1.13
CA GLU A 96 -21.24 16.47 2.52
C GLU A 96 -20.38 17.74 2.56
N VAL A 97 -19.40 17.87 1.67
CA VAL A 97 -18.63 19.12 1.47
C VAL A 97 -19.54 20.27 1.02
N LEU A 98 -20.46 19.98 0.09
CA LEU A 98 -21.41 20.99 -0.41
C LEU A 98 -22.40 21.42 0.67
N LYS A 99 -22.81 20.52 1.57
CA LYS A 99 -23.65 20.86 2.73
C LYS A 99 -22.89 21.73 3.73
N GLU A 100 -21.64 21.39 4.07
CA GLU A 100 -20.80 22.23 4.94
C GLU A 100 -20.62 23.65 4.38
N LEU A 101 -20.47 23.80 3.06
CA LEU A 101 -20.37 25.10 2.40
C LEU A 101 -21.70 25.88 2.34
N GLN A 102 -22.85 25.18 2.33
CA GLN A 102 -24.18 25.80 2.35
C GLN A 102 -24.65 26.19 3.75
N GLU A 103 -24.14 25.53 4.79
CA GLU A 103 -24.41 25.87 6.21
C GLU A 103 -23.55 27.03 6.71
N GLN A 104 -22.53 27.45 5.94
CA GLN A 104 -21.82 28.69 6.23
C GLN A 104 -22.78 29.87 6.07
N PRO A 105 -22.92 30.73 7.11
CA PRO A 105 -23.75 31.92 6.98
C PRO A 105 -23.23 32.75 5.80
N PRO A 106 -24.13 33.33 4.98
CA PRO A 106 -23.71 34.15 3.85
C PRO A 106 -22.82 35.27 4.40
N MET A 107 -21.56 35.31 3.93
CA MET A 107 -20.64 36.39 4.25
C MET A 107 -21.31 37.71 3.90
N ASP A 108 -21.41 38.63 4.87
CA ASP A 108 -21.91 39.97 4.63
C ASP A 108 -21.11 40.60 3.48
N LYS A 109 -21.83 41.17 2.50
CA LYS A 109 -21.25 41.67 1.24
C LYS A 109 -20.14 42.72 1.44
N GLU A 110 -20.04 43.31 2.63
CA GLU A 110 -18.97 44.24 3.00
C GLU A 110 -17.64 43.56 3.33
N GLN A 111 -17.64 42.32 3.84
CA GLN A 111 -16.42 41.58 4.18
C GLN A 111 -15.74 40.98 2.94
N SER A 112 -16.51 40.53 1.95
CA SER A 112 -15.99 39.98 0.69
C SER A 112 -15.28 41.02 -0.17
N ALA A 113 -15.73 42.28 -0.15
CA ALA A 113 -15.06 43.38 -0.86
C ALA A 113 -13.73 43.80 -0.20
N ALA A 114 -13.59 43.64 1.12
CA ALA A 114 -12.37 43.97 1.84
C ALA A 114 -11.26 42.93 1.64
N GLU A 115 -11.60 41.64 1.51
CA GLU A 115 -10.61 40.58 1.22
C GLU A 115 -10.10 40.62 -0.22
N PHE A 116 -10.96 40.96 -1.19
CA PHE A 116 -10.52 41.09 -2.59
C PHE A 116 -9.51 42.23 -2.76
N ARG A 117 -9.73 43.37 -2.08
CA ARG A 117 -8.81 44.53 -2.14
C ARG A 117 -7.47 44.31 -1.46
N LYS A 118 -7.33 43.33 -0.57
CA LYS A 118 -6.03 42.98 0.05
C LYS A 118 -5.16 42.07 -0.82
N LYS A 119 -5.71 41.46 -1.88
CA LYS A 119 -4.94 40.61 -2.80
C LYS A 119 -4.35 41.37 -3.99
N ASP A 120 -4.83 42.60 -4.24
CA ASP A 120 -4.36 43.47 -5.32
C ASP A 120 -3.52 44.67 -4.83
N ALA A 121 -3.03 44.63 -3.58
CA ALA A 121 -2.13 45.64 -3.00
C ALA A 121 -0.74 45.06 -2.71
#